data_AF-A0A3D6AL75-F1
#
_entry.id   AF-A0A3D6AL75-F1
#
_cell.length_a   1.000
_cell.length_b   1.000
_cell.length_c   1.000
_cell.angle_alpha   90.00
_cell.angle_beta   90.00
_cell.angle_gamma   90.00
#
_symmetry.space_group_name_H-M   'P 1'
#
loop_
_entity.id
_entity.type
_entity.pdbx_description
1 polymer ?
#
loop_
_entity_poly.entity_id
_entity_poly.type
_entity_poly.pdbx_seq_one_letter_code
_entity_poly.pdbx_strand_id
1 'polypeptide(L)'
;MLVAACGPVDELDPVLVAQGKQIFRFDTFGDETQWTDTLRMHEVIRTAVDPTTALSVGLKVDSEALPPAVVQGIQDGSIDLKSPDTTVALLKLNAVVGLQGKVEVIDGKDTLTRVGVTCALCHSTVDNSFAPGIGKRLDGWANRDLNPGAIIALSPALDAAKKAVYNSWGKGKYDPRFNFDGHNGPQVIPPAYGLKGIHRITVTGDGEEVAYWNRYVGVTQMGGHGTFSEPRLGINVTNGTDDLISAKLPALQAYQLSLKAPAPPAGSFDAAAALRGSVLFNGAAGCASCHSGPDFTDANLRLHLPSEVVSEPEPDGAPSYASRSATKMYRTAPLHGLWQHPPYFHNGTAATLTDVVEAYNTRKSLGLTPAEIADLAQYLNSL
;
A
#
# COMPACT_ATOMS: atom_id res chain seq x y z
N MET A 1 -4.92 3.21 46.51
CA MET A 1 -5.97 2.98 45.50
C MET A 1 -6.37 4.32 44.92
N LEU A 2 -5.86 4.64 43.74
CA LEU A 2 -6.40 5.72 42.90
C LEU A 2 -6.69 5.06 41.55
N VAL A 3 -7.98 4.83 41.32
CA VAL A 3 -8.50 4.32 40.06
C VAL A 3 -8.31 5.45 39.05
N ALA A 4 -7.34 5.30 38.16
CA ALA A 4 -7.25 6.13 36.97
C ALA A 4 -8.49 5.84 36.12
N ALA A 5 -9.36 6.85 35.98
CA ALA A 5 -10.47 6.78 35.07
C ALA A 5 -9.92 6.67 33.64
N CYS A 6 -10.13 5.52 32.99
CA CYS A 6 -10.08 5.44 31.54
C CYS A 6 -11.12 6.43 30.99
N GLY A 7 -10.67 7.49 30.35
CA GLY A 7 -11.53 8.26 29.46
C GLY A 7 -12.11 7.34 28.37
N PRO A 8 -13.21 7.72 27.71
CA PRO A 8 -13.71 6.94 26.59
C PRO A 8 -12.59 6.86 25.57
N VAL A 9 -12.13 5.65 25.27
CA VAL A 9 -11.41 5.40 24.02
C VAL A 9 -12.41 5.81 22.95
N ASP A 10 -12.10 6.81 22.11
CA ASP A 10 -12.93 7.16 20.96
C ASP A 10 -13.09 5.90 20.10
N GLU A 11 -14.16 5.16 20.33
CA GLU A 11 -14.54 4.01 19.53
C GLU A 11 -15.05 4.54 18.20
N LEU A 12 -14.52 3.97 17.12
CA LEU A 12 -14.93 4.34 15.78
C LEU A 12 -16.37 3.84 15.56
N ASP A 13 -17.23 4.67 14.96
CA ASP A 13 -18.60 4.29 14.65
C ASP A 13 -18.62 3.01 13.77
N PRO A 14 -19.18 1.89 14.26
CA PRO A 14 -19.17 0.62 13.53
C PRO A 14 -19.93 0.66 12.20
N VAL A 15 -20.97 1.51 12.08
CA VAL A 15 -21.71 1.68 10.83
C VAL A 15 -20.81 2.37 9.81
N LEU A 16 -20.12 3.43 10.24
CA LEU A 16 -19.20 4.18 9.40
C LEU A 16 -17.99 3.34 8.97
N VAL A 17 -17.46 2.51 9.87
CA VAL A 17 -16.40 1.53 9.58
C VAL A 17 -16.85 0.49 8.54
N ALA A 18 -18.08 -0.04 8.67
CA ALA A 18 -18.61 -1.01 7.72
C ALA A 18 -18.82 -0.37 6.33
N GLN A 19 -19.31 0.86 6.27
CA GLN A 19 -19.41 1.63 5.02
C GLN A 19 -18.03 1.87 4.40
N GLY A 20 -17.05 2.27 5.22
CA GLY A 20 -15.68 2.49 4.77
C GLY A 20 -15.02 1.24 4.20
N LYS A 21 -15.32 0.07 4.77
CA LYS A 21 -14.86 -1.22 4.24
C LYS A 21 -15.38 -1.48 2.84
N GLN A 22 -16.65 -1.16 2.57
CA GLN A 22 -17.22 -1.28 1.23
C GLN A 22 -16.54 -0.32 0.26
N ILE A 23 -16.33 0.93 0.68
CA ILE A 23 -15.66 1.94 -0.14
C ILE A 23 -14.23 1.52 -0.48
N PHE A 24 -13.45 1.13 0.53
CA PHE A 24 -12.07 0.71 0.37
C PHE A 24 -11.92 -0.48 -0.61
N ARG A 25 -12.84 -1.44 -0.54
CA ARG A 25 -12.78 -2.66 -1.34
C ARG A 25 -13.33 -2.49 -2.76
N PHE A 26 -14.37 -1.69 -2.95
CA PHE A 26 -15.21 -1.76 -4.16
C PHE A 26 -15.52 -0.41 -4.82
N ASP A 27 -15.18 0.72 -4.21
CA ASP A 27 -15.46 2.03 -4.82
C ASP A 27 -14.31 2.49 -5.70
N THR A 28 -14.62 2.78 -6.96
CA THR A 28 -13.69 3.29 -7.97
C THR A 28 -13.68 4.81 -8.04
N PHE A 29 -14.61 5.48 -7.36
CA PHE A 29 -14.83 6.92 -7.46
C PHE A 29 -15.04 7.42 -8.91
N GLY A 30 -15.49 6.56 -9.84
CA GLY A 30 -15.65 6.92 -11.25
C GLY A 30 -14.35 6.88 -12.07
N ASP A 31 -13.28 6.30 -11.53
CA ASP A 31 -11.97 6.25 -12.18
C ASP A 31 -11.93 5.43 -13.48
N GLU A 32 -13.03 4.79 -13.88
CA GLU A 32 -13.15 4.13 -15.17
C GLU A 32 -12.93 5.12 -16.33
N THR A 33 -13.18 6.42 -16.15
CA THR A 33 -12.82 7.43 -17.17
C THR A 33 -11.32 7.46 -17.44
N GLN A 34 -10.50 7.17 -16.44
CA GLN A 34 -9.06 7.03 -16.59
C GLN A 34 -8.71 5.61 -17.07
N TRP A 35 -9.13 4.57 -16.36
CA TRP A 35 -8.67 3.18 -16.62
C TRP A 35 -9.29 2.55 -17.86
N THR A 36 -10.56 2.83 -18.12
CA THR A 36 -11.29 2.33 -19.30
C THR A 36 -11.14 3.28 -20.47
N ASP A 37 -11.58 4.53 -20.31
CA ASP A 37 -11.79 5.40 -21.47
C ASP A 37 -10.46 5.98 -21.98
N THR A 38 -9.56 6.36 -21.06
CA THR A 38 -8.23 6.93 -21.41
C THR A 38 -7.18 5.84 -21.63
N LEU A 39 -6.98 4.97 -20.65
CA LEU A 39 -5.93 3.94 -20.69
C LEU A 39 -6.34 2.69 -21.47
N ARG A 40 -7.63 2.50 -21.77
CA ARG A 40 -8.13 1.36 -22.57
C ARG A 40 -7.73 0.00 -22.01
N MET A 41 -7.62 -0.11 -20.67
CA MET A 41 -7.14 -1.32 -20.00
C MET A 41 -8.05 -2.52 -20.23
N HIS A 42 -9.36 -2.29 -20.33
CA HIS A 42 -10.35 -3.32 -20.64
C HIS A 42 -10.06 -4.08 -21.95
N GLU A 43 -9.43 -3.43 -22.94
CA GLU A 43 -9.06 -4.06 -24.22
C GLU A 43 -7.90 -5.05 -24.07
N VAL A 44 -6.89 -4.69 -23.28
CA VAL A 44 -5.72 -5.55 -23.08
C VAL A 44 -6.06 -6.71 -22.16
N ILE A 45 -6.86 -6.45 -21.11
CA ILE A 45 -7.30 -7.50 -20.18
C ILE A 45 -8.03 -8.61 -20.93
N ARG A 46 -9.02 -8.26 -21.76
CA ARG A 46 -9.85 -9.25 -22.47
C ARG A 46 -9.13 -9.99 -23.60
N THR A 47 -7.93 -9.57 -23.99
CA THR A 47 -7.20 -10.15 -25.13
C THR A 47 -5.87 -10.81 -24.77
N ALA A 48 -5.21 -10.37 -23.70
CA ALA A 48 -3.82 -10.72 -23.43
C ALA A 48 -3.49 -11.02 -21.97
N VAL A 49 -4.43 -10.85 -21.02
CA VAL A 49 -4.15 -11.05 -19.59
C VAL A 49 -4.94 -12.23 -19.06
N ASP A 50 -4.30 -13.39 -19.02
CA ASP A 50 -4.81 -14.57 -18.31
C ASP A 50 -4.54 -14.48 -16.78
N PRO A 51 -5.21 -15.31 -15.96
CA PRO A 51 -5.02 -15.31 -14.51
C PRO A 51 -3.57 -15.50 -14.05
N THR A 52 -2.76 -16.34 -14.71
CA THR A 52 -1.36 -16.53 -14.31
C THR A 52 -0.51 -15.30 -14.60
N THR A 53 -0.76 -14.63 -15.72
CA THR A 53 -0.13 -13.35 -16.07
C THR A 53 -0.53 -12.28 -15.05
N ALA A 54 -1.82 -12.18 -14.69
CA ALA A 54 -2.31 -11.27 -13.65
C ALA A 54 -1.63 -11.50 -12.29
N LEU A 55 -1.54 -12.75 -11.84
CA LEU A 55 -0.87 -13.12 -10.58
C LEU A 55 0.64 -12.79 -10.62
N SER A 56 1.30 -12.93 -11.79
CA SER A 56 2.74 -12.67 -11.94
C SER A 56 3.12 -11.21 -11.71
N VAL A 57 2.19 -10.28 -11.98
CA VAL A 57 2.31 -8.83 -11.71
C VAL A 57 1.68 -8.43 -10.36
N GLY A 58 1.35 -9.41 -9.51
CA GLY A 58 0.93 -9.20 -8.13
C GLY A 58 -0.53 -8.84 -7.93
N LEU A 59 -1.39 -8.96 -8.95
CA LEU A 59 -2.84 -8.97 -8.73
C LEU A 59 -3.19 -10.19 -7.86
N LYS A 60 -4.22 -10.04 -7.02
CA LYS A 60 -4.64 -11.08 -6.07
C LYS A 60 -6.07 -11.51 -6.35
N VAL A 61 -6.40 -12.75 -6.01
CA VAL A 61 -7.76 -13.28 -6.09
C VAL A 61 -8.26 -13.61 -4.69
N ASP A 62 -9.41 -13.06 -4.33
CA ASP A 62 -10.11 -13.33 -3.09
C ASP A 62 -10.84 -14.67 -3.19
N SER A 63 -10.33 -15.68 -2.47
CA SER A 63 -10.94 -17.02 -2.49
C SER A 63 -12.34 -17.04 -1.91
N GLU A 64 -12.70 -16.09 -1.04
CA GLU A 64 -14.04 -16.03 -0.42
C GLU A 64 -15.10 -15.49 -1.38
N ALA A 65 -14.69 -14.87 -2.49
CA ALA A 65 -15.58 -14.43 -3.56
C ALA A 65 -15.84 -15.52 -4.61
N LEU A 66 -15.08 -16.62 -4.60
CA LEU A 66 -15.19 -17.68 -5.60
C LEU A 66 -16.34 -18.65 -5.28
N PRO A 67 -17.26 -18.93 -6.21
CA PRO A 67 -18.23 -20.00 -6.05
C PRO A 67 -17.55 -21.37 -5.88
N PRO A 68 -18.15 -22.32 -5.13
CA PRO A 68 -17.54 -23.64 -4.90
C PRO A 68 -17.15 -24.39 -6.18
N ALA A 69 -17.94 -24.26 -7.25
CA ALA A 69 -17.63 -24.88 -8.54
C ALA A 69 -16.37 -24.29 -9.20
N VAL A 70 -16.12 -22.98 -9.01
CA VAL A 70 -14.91 -22.32 -9.52
C VAL A 70 -13.69 -22.76 -8.71
N VAL A 71 -13.83 -22.84 -7.39
CA VAL A 71 -12.78 -23.37 -6.50
C VAL A 71 -12.39 -24.79 -6.92
N GLN A 72 -13.37 -25.67 -7.10
CA GLN A 72 -13.15 -27.05 -7.53
C GLN A 72 -12.50 -27.11 -8.91
N GLY A 73 -13.01 -26.34 -9.89
CA GLY A 73 -12.46 -26.30 -11.24
C GLY A 73 -11.04 -25.76 -11.34
N ILE A 74 -10.61 -24.90 -10.41
CA ILE A 74 -9.21 -24.48 -10.31
C ILE A 74 -8.35 -25.61 -9.71
N GLN A 75 -8.86 -26.34 -8.70
CA GLN A 75 -8.12 -27.41 -8.03
C GLN A 75 -7.91 -28.64 -8.92
N ASP A 76 -8.91 -29.04 -9.69
CA ASP A 76 -8.84 -30.20 -10.59
C ASP A 76 -8.33 -29.85 -12.01
N GLY A 77 -8.10 -28.57 -12.28
CA GLY A 77 -7.58 -28.08 -13.56
C GLY A 77 -8.61 -28.03 -14.69
N SER A 78 -9.91 -28.18 -14.41
CA SER A 78 -10.96 -28.05 -15.42
C SER A 78 -11.16 -26.61 -15.90
N ILE A 79 -10.72 -25.60 -15.12
CA ILE A 79 -10.72 -24.19 -15.49
C ILE A 79 -9.35 -23.80 -16.05
N ASP A 80 -9.33 -23.33 -17.29
CA ASP A 80 -8.10 -22.89 -17.95
C ASP A 80 -7.63 -21.53 -17.41
N LEU A 81 -6.60 -21.54 -16.57
CA LEU A 81 -5.95 -20.34 -16.04
C LEU A 81 -5.03 -19.63 -17.04
N LYS A 82 -4.91 -20.11 -18.29
CA LYS A 82 -4.17 -19.48 -19.38
C LYS A 82 -5.09 -18.77 -20.39
N SER A 83 -6.39 -18.73 -20.12
CA SER A 83 -7.36 -17.99 -20.92
C SER A 83 -7.65 -16.60 -20.34
N PRO A 84 -7.57 -15.52 -21.16
CA PRO A 84 -8.08 -14.20 -20.77
C PRO A 84 -9.57 -14.19 -20.40
N ASP A 85 -10.37 -15.10 -20.97
CA ASP A 85 -11.80 -15.21 -20.63
C ASP A 85 -11.99 -15.61 -19.15
N THR A 86 -11.05 -16.36 -18.58
CA THR A 86 -11.05 -16.70 -17.15
C THR A 86 -10.80 -15.46 -16.28
N THR A 87 -9.93 -14.54 -16.70
CA THR A 87 -9.75 -13.24 -16.03
C THR A 87 -11.04 -12.42 -16.05
N VAL A 88 -11.72 -12.38 -17.22
CA VAL A 88 -13.02 -11.69 -17.35
C VAL A 88 -14.08 -12.31 -16.43
N ALA A 89 -14.13 -13.64 -16.34
CA ALA A 89 -15.03 -14.34 -15.43
C ALA A 89 -14.73 -14.02 -13.95
N LEU A 90 -13.46 -13.98 -13.54
CA LEU A 90 -13.05 -13.59 -12.18
C LEU A 90 -13.43 -12.14 -11.86
N LEU A 91 -13.31 -11.22 -12.82
CA LEU A 91 -13.75 -9.84 -12.68
C LEU A 91 -15.28 -9.75 -12.54
N LYS A 92 -16.04 -10.53 -13.32
CA LYS A 92 -17.50 -10.63 -13.20
C LYS A 92 -17.96 -11.11 -11.83
N LEU A 93 -17.15 -11.95 -11.17
CA LEU A 93 -17.36 -12.43 -9.81
C LEU A 93 -16.90 -11.46 -8.72
N ASN A 94 -16.32 -10.30 -9.09
CA ASN A 94 -15.66 -9.38 -8.15
C ASN A 94 -14.57 -10.06 -7.30
N ALA A 95 -13.91 -11.08 -7.85
CA ALA A 95 -12.92 -11.88 -7.15
C ALA A 95 -11.50 -11.30 -7.24
N VAL A 96 -11.21 -10.46 -8.23
CA VAL A 96 -9.89 -9.81 -8.36
C VAL A 96 -9.81 -8.64 -7.38
N VAL A 97 -8.92 -8.75 -6.40
CA VAL A 97 -8.80 -7.75 -5.31
C VAL A 97 -8.39 -6.40 -5.90
N GLY A 98 -9.19 -5.37 -5.62
CA GLY A 98 -8.88 -4.00 -6.02
C GLY A 98 -9.25 -3.62 -7.45
N LEU A 99 -9.82 -4.52 -8.25
CA LEU A 99 -10.35 -4.22 -9.58
C LEU A 99 -11.86 -4.37 -9.59
N GLN A 100 -12.56 -3.43 -10.23
CA GLN A 100 -14.01 -3.52 -10.46
C GLN A 100 -14.27 -3.54 -11.95
N GLY A 101 -14.88 -4.63 -12.43
CA GLY A 101 -15.17 -4.84 -13.84
C GLY A 101 -16.66 -4.79 -14.13
N LYS A 102 -17.06 -4.05 -15.16
CA LYS A 102 -18.37 -4.20 -15.78
C LYS A 102 -18.25 -5.19 -16.94
N VAL A 103 -18.93 -6.33 -16.82
CA VAL A 103 -18.93 -7.39 -17.83
C VAL A 103 -20.32 -7.51 -18.45
N GLU A 104 -20.40 -7.41 -19.76
CA GLU A 104 -21.63 -7.49 -20.55
C GLU A 104 -21.54 -8.63 -21.56
N VAL A 105 -22.67 -9.25 -21.89
CA VAL A 105 -22.72 -10.26 -22.95
C VAL A 105 -22.84 -9.56 -24.29
N ILE A 106 -21.79 -9.62 -25.10
CA ILE A 106 -21.74 -9.06 -26.45
C ILE A 106 -21.51 -10.22 -27.41
N ASP A 107 -22.38 -10.37 -28.40
CA ASP A 107 -22.34 -11.48 -29.38
C ASP A 107 -22.26 -12.87 -28.73
N GLY A 108 -22.95 -13.05 -27.61
CA GLY A 108 -22.97 -14.31 -26.85
C GLY A 108 -21.73 -14.58 -26.00
N LYS A 109 -20.79 -13.62 -25.91
CA LYS A 109 -19.56 -13.73 -25.13
C LYS A 109 -19.49 -12.69 -24.00
N ASP A 110 -19.09 -13.13 -22.81
CA ASP A 110 -18.75 -12.23 -21.70
C ASP A 110 -17.60 -11.30 -22.10
N THR A 111 -17.86 -9.99 -22.10
CA THR A 111 -16.94 -8.95 -22.53
C THR A 111 -16.79 -7.91 -21.43
N LEU A 112 -15.55 -7.67 -20.99
CA LEU A 112 -15.22 -6.58 -20.07
C LEU A 112 -15.34 -5.24 -20.81
N THR A 113 -16.35 -4.44 -20.46
CA THR A 113 -16.63 -3.15 -21.10
C THR A 113 -16.15 -1.96 -20.28
N ARG A 114 -16.05 -2.10 -18.96
CA ARG A 114 -15.41 -1.12 -18.08
C ARG A 114 -14.57 -1.81 -17.01
N VAL A 115 -13.50 -1.15 -16.60
CA VAL A 115 -12.65 -1.51 -15.48
C VAL A 115 -12.18 -0.25 -14.75
N GLY A 116 -12.24 -0.30 -13.43
CA GLY A 116 -11.70 0.71 -12.52
C GLY A 116 -10.89 0.05 -11.41
N VAL A 117 -10.20 0.85 -10.61
CA VAL A 117 -9.39 0.35 -9.48
C VAL A 117 -9.91 0.88 -8.15
N THR A 118 -9.52 0.26 -7.05
CA THR A 118 -9.91 0.70 -5.70
C THR A 118 -8.69 0.78 -4.79
N CYS A 119 -8.87 1.35 -3.59
CA CYS A 119 -7.79 1.43 -2.59
C CYS A 119 -7.17 0.05 -2.26
N ALA A 120 -8.00 -1.01 -2.32
CA ALA A 120 -7.58 -2.37 -2.04
C ALA A 120 -6.56 -2.92 -3.05
N LEU A 121 -6.42 -2.34 -4.25
CA LEU A 121 -5.43 -2.82 -5.23
C LEU A 121 -4.01 -2.79 -4.66
N CYS A 122 -3.64 -1.66 -4.05
CA CYS A 122 -2.31 -1.44 -3.46
C CYS A 122 -2.27 -1.83 -1.98
N HIS A 123 -3.37 -1.63 -1.25
CA HIS A 123 -3.41 -1.76 0.22
C HIS A 123 -4.13 -3.03 0.70
N SER A 124 -4.23 -4.06 -0.13
CA SER A 124 -4.66 -5.40 0.29
C SER A 124 -3.82 -6.48 -0.35
N THR A 125 -3.63 -7.57 0.38
CA THR A 125 -3.09 -8.82 -0.16
C THR A 125 -4.00 -9.98 0.23
N VAL A 126 -3.57 -11.21 -0.02
CA VAL A 126 -4.25 -12.42 0.44
C VAL A 126 -3.29 -13.30 1.23
N ASP A 127 -3.84 -14.15 2.09
CA ASP A 127 -3.08 -15.07 2.95
C ASP A 127 -2.47 -16.28 2.21
N ASN A 128 -2.70 -16.41 0.90
CA ASN A 128 -2.27 -17.54 0.07
C ASN A 128 -2.81 -18.91 0.55
N SER A 129 -3.89 -18.93 1.32
CA SER A 129 -4.47 -20.17 1.87
C SER A 129 -4.99 -21.14 0.83
N PHE A 130 -5.20 -20.69 -0.41
CA PHE A 130 -5.62 -21.53 -1.54
C PHE A 130 -4.47 -21.82 -2.50
N ALA A 131 -3.78 -20.78 -2.98
CA ALA A 131 -2.61 -20.88 -3.86
C ALA A 131 -1.78 -19.58 -3.77
N PRO A 132 -0.54 -19.53 -4.26
CA PRO A 132 0.21 -18.27 -4.33
C PRO A 132 -0.58 -17.18 -5.08
N GLY A 133 -0.89 -16.08 -4.39
CA GLY A 133 -1.70 -14.97 -4.89
C GLY A 133 -3.22 -15.18 -4.82
N ILE A 134 -3.70 -16.29 -4.26
CA ILE A 134 -5.11 -16.62 -4.08
C ILE A 134 -5.38 -17.06 -2.62
N GLY A 135 -6.29 -16.37 -1.94
CA GLY A 135 -6.61 -16.69 -0.55
C GLY A 135 -7.59 -15.70 0.07
N LYS A 136 -7.70 -15.71 1.39
CA LYS A 136 -8.56 -14.78 2.13
C LYS A 136 -7.95 -13.41 2.12
N ARG A 137 -8.80 -12.40 1.89
CA ARG A 137 -8.37 -11.01 1.79
C ARG A 137 -7.85 -10.46 3.12
N LEU A 138 -6.70 -9.81 3.05
CA LEU A 138 -6.03 -9.11 4.14
C LEU A 138 -5.99 -7.61 3.82
N ASP A 139 -6.97 -6.86 4.31
CA ASP A 139 -7.03 -5.40 4.10
C ASP A 139 -6.05 -4.65 5.01
N GLY A 140 -5.46 -3.57 4.51
CA GLY A 140 -4.44 -2.77 5.21
C GLY A 140 -3.02 -3.29 5.01
N TRP A 141 -2.86 -4.53 4.55
CA TRP A 141 -1.58 -5.12 4.22
C TRP A 141 -1.12 -4.60 2.86
N ALA A 142 0.08 -4.03 2.80
CA ALA A 142 0.64 -3.54 1.54
C ALA A 142 0.86 -4.69 0.56
N ASN A 143 0.37 -4.54 -0.68
CA ASN A 143 0.63 -5.52 -1.74
C ASN A 143 2.06 -5.35 -2.27
N ARG A 144 3.01 -6.03 -1.62
CA ARG A 144 4.44 -6.00 -1.96
C ARG A 144 4.79 -6.68 -3.29
N ASP A 145 3.88 -7.48 -3.83
CA ASP A 145 4.07 -8.17 -5.11
C ASP A 145 3.54 -7.38 -6.29
N LEU A 146 2.60 -6.45 -6.05
CA LEU A 146 1.95 -5.66 -7.10
C LEU A 146 3.01 -4.91 -7.90
N ASN A 147 2.91 -4.95 -9.23
CA ASN A 147 3.71 -4.12 -10.11
C ASN A 147 2.80 -3.12 -10.84
N PRO A 148 2.44 -1.99 -10.18
CA PRO A 148 1.56 -1.00 -10.79
C PRO A 148 2.11 -0.48 -12.11
N GLY A 149 3.43 -0.28 -12.18
CA GLY A 149 4.10 0.23 -13.36
C GLY A 149 3.98 -0.71 -14.56
N ALA A 150 4.23 -2.00 -14.38
CA ALA A 150 4.04 -3.00 -15.44
C ALA A 150 2.57 -3.09 -15.87
N ILE A 151 1.62 -3.02 -14.93
CA ILE A 151 0.19 -3.03 -15.23
C ILE A 151 -0.19 -1.82 -16.08
N ILE A 152 0.18 -0.61 -15.66
CA ILE A 152 -0.12 0.63 -16.40
C ILE A 152 0.54 0.59 -17.79
N ALA A 153 1.77 0.09 -17.90
CA ALA A 153 2.51 -0.02 -19.16
C ALA A 153 1.87 -0.95 -20.21
N LEU A 154 0.92 -1.81 -19.82
CA LEU A 154 0.13 -2.60 -20.77
C LEU A 154 -0.77 -1.72 -21.64
N SER A 155 -1.17 -0.53 -21.16
CA SER A 155 -2.08 0.36 -21.87
C SER A 155 -1.61 0.65 -23.31
N PRO A 156 -2.48 0.51 -24.32
CA PRO A 156 -2.17 0.88 -25.70
C PRO A 156 -2.13 2.40 -25.90
N ALA A 157 -2.62 3.19 -24.94
CA ALA A 157 -2.64 4.65 -25.02
C ALA A 157 -1.31 5.30 -24.64
N LEU A 158 -0.35 4.53 -24.12
CA LEU A 158 0.95 5.04 -23.68
C LEU A 158 2.02 4.87 -24.76
N ASP A 159 2.85 5.89 -24.91
CA ASP A 159 4.06 5.82 -25.73
C ASP A 159 5.17 4.97 -25.07
N ALA A 160 6.19 4.63 -25.85
CA ALA A 160 7.29 3.79 -25.39
C ALA A 160 8.10 4.42 -24.24
N ALA A 161 8.23 5.75 -24.20
CA ALA A 161 9.02 6.44 -23.18
C ALA A 161 8.32 6.36 -21.81
N LYS A 162 7.00 6.61 -21.75
CA LYS A 162 6.20 6.44 -20.53
C LYS A 162 6.19 4.99 -20.06
N LYS A 163 6.05 4.03 -20.98
CA LYS A 163 6.14 2.60 -20.64
C LYS A 163 7.49 2.23 -20.04
N ALA A 164 8.59 2.77 -20.55
CA ALA A 164 9.91 2.53 -19.99
C ALA A 164 10.03 3.04 -18.54
N VAL A 165 9.48 4.23 -18.25
CA VAL A 165 9.46 4.76 -16.88
C VAL A 165 8.61 3.87 -15.97
N TYR A 166 7.37 3.57 -16.35
CA TYR A 166 6.51 2.73 -15.51
C TYR A 166 7.10 1.34 -15.27
N ASN A 167 7.68 0.70 -16.28
CA ASN A 167 8.33 -0.60 -16.12
C ASN A 167 9.57 -0.56 -15.20
N SER A 168 10.17 0.62 -14.96
CA SER A 168 11.31 0.77 -14.05
C SER A 168 10.94 0.75 -12.57
N TRP A 169 9.65 0.92 -12.22
CA TRP A 169 9.24 1.04 -10.81
C TRP A 169 9.43 -0.23 -9.99
N GLY A 170 9.22 -1.39 -10.62
CA GLY A 170 9.32 -2.68 -9.96
C GLY A 170 8.15 -3.03 -9.04
N LYS A 171 8.22 -4.21 -8.42
CA LYS A 171 7.19 -4.75 -7.54
C LYS A 171 7.13 -4.01 -6.20
N GLY A 172 5.94 -3.88 -5.64
CA GLY A 172 5.66 -3.28 -4.35
C GLY A 172 5.92 -1.77 -4.29
N LYS A 173 6.16 -1.13 -5.44
CA LYS A 173 6.51 0.29 -5.54
C LYS A 173 5.61 1.05 -6.49
N TYR A 174 5.42 2.33 -6.18
CA TYR A 174 4.66 3.29 -6.97
C TYR A 174 5.27 4.68 -6.77
N ASP A 175 5.39 5.49 -7.81
CA ASP A 175 5.74 6.90 -7.66
C ASP A 175 4.47 7.76 -7.63
N PRO A 176 4.02 8.22 -6.46
CA PRO A 176 2.79 9.00 -6.36
C PRO A 176 2.92 10.42 -6.88
N ARG A 177 4.12 10.91 -7.19
CA ARG A 177 4.34 12.30 -7.64
C ARG A 177 4.76 12.41 -9.10
N PHE A 178 5.10 11.30 -9.75
CA PHE A 178 5.57 11.26 -11.14
C PHE A 178 4.62 11.92 -12.13
N ASN A 179 3.30 11.78 -11.96
CA ASN A 179 2.30 12.40 -12.82
C ASN A 179 2.29 13.95 -12.77
N PHE A 180 2.96 14.55 -11.79
CA PHE A 180 3.03 15.99 -11.60
C PHE A 180 4.40 16.59 -11.85
N ASP A 181 5.45 15.94 -11.34
CA ASP A 181 6.80 16.48 -11.39
C ASP A 181 7.69 15.80 -12.44
N GLY A 182 7.26 14.68 -13.02
CA GLY A 182 8.01 13.92 -14.00
C GLY A 182 9.29 13.26 -13.46
N HIS A 183 9.56 13.35 -12.16
CA HIS A 183 10.72 12.72 -11.54
C HIS A 183 10.43 11.24 -11.26
N ASN A 184 11.34 10.37 -11.68
CA ASN A 184 11.21 8.93 -11.46
C ASN A 184 11.91 8.53 -10.14
N GLY A 185 11.14 8.39 -9.08
CA GLY A 185 11.62 7.99 -7.75
C GLY A 185 10.55 7.15 -7.03
N PRO A 186 10.33 5.90 -7.47
CA PRO A 186 9.23 5.05 -6.97
C PRO A 186 9.44 4.66 -5.51
N GLN A 187 8.35 4.75 -4.74
CA GLN A 187 8.32 4.49 -3.32
C GLN A 187 7.62 3.17 -3.01
N VAL A 188 8.08 2.49 -1.97
CA VAL A 188 7.51 1.29 -1.39
C VAL A 188 6.09 1.59 -0.89
N ILE A 189 5.11 0.80 -1.33
CA ILE A 189 3.69 0.97 -0.95
C ILE A 189 3.53 0.81 0.58
N PRO A 190 3.13 1.82 1.36
CA PRO A 190 3.07 1.64 2.81
C PRO A 190 1.88 0.75 3.24
N PRO A 191 1.96 0.07 4.40
CA PRO A 191 0.76 -0.51 5.01
C PRO A 191 -0.25 0.59 5.35
N ALA A 192 -1.54 0.23 5.37
CA ALA A 192 -2.65 1.12 5.73
C ALA A 192 -3.32 0.74 7.05
N TYR A 193 -2.65 -0.06 7.88
CA TYR A 193 -3.05 -0.39 9.25
C TYR A 193 -2.25 0.40 10.29
N GLY A 194 -2.68 0.35 11.55
CA GLY A 194 -1.92 0.89 12.68
C GLY A 194 -1.81 2.41 12.70
N LEU A 195 -2.74 3.10 12.03
CA LEU A 195 -2.73 4.56 11.87
C LEU A 195 -3.63 5.27 12.89
N LYS A 196 -4.38 4.53 13.73
CA LYS A 196 -5.24 5.13 14.76
C LYS A 196 -4.40 5.99 15.72
N GLY A 197 -4.77 7.26 15.87
CA GLY A 197 -4.07 8.19 16.74
C GLY A 197 -2.80 8.81 16.14
N ILE A 198 -2.45 8.53 14.89
CA ILE A 198 -1.33 9.17 14.19
C ILE A 198 -1.87 10.33 13.35
N HIS A 199 -1.35 11.54 13.53
CA HIS A 199 -1.87 12.75 12.85
C HIS A 199 -1.14 13.06 11.53
N ARG A 200 0.12 12.62 11.39
CA ARG A 200 0.87 12.77 10.14
C ARG A 200 0.84 11.43 9.42
N ILE A 201 0.10 11.30 8.33
CA ILE A 201 -0.21 9.96 7.80
C ILE A 201 0.79 9.51 6.72
N THR A 202 1.17 10.40 5.82
CA THR A 202 2.11 10.05 4.76
C THR A 202 3.53 9.91 5.31
N VAL A 203 4.41 9.25 4.54
CA VAL A 203 5.84 9.13 4.87
C VAL A 203 6.50 10.50 5.04
N THR A 204 6.02 11.52 4.31
CA THR A 204 6.52 12.89 4.42
C THR A 204 5.72 13.76 5.38
N GLY A 205 4.66 13.22 5.99
CA GLY A 205 3.78 13.98 6.87
C GLY A 205 2.94 15.06 6.18
N ASP A 206 2.74 14.93 4.87
CA ASP A 206 1.74 15.71 4.13
C ASP A 206 0.34 15.34 4.65
N GLY A 207 -0.44 16.35 5.04
CA GLY A 207 -1.79 16.20 5.58
C GLY A 207 -1.82 15.86 7.07
N GLU A 208 -2.91 16.28 7.73
CA GLU A 208 -3.15 16.04 9.17
C GLU A 208 -4.11 14.86 9.43
N GLU A 209 -4.62 14.23 8.37
CA GLU A 209 -5.53 13.08 8.47
C GLU A 209 -5.44 12.17 7.23
N VAL A 210 -5.94 10.94 7.35
CA VAL A 210 -5.87 9.93 6.28
C VAL A 210 -6.70 10.36 5.07
N ALA A 211 -7.81 11.08 5.31
CA ALA A 211 -8.70 11.60 4.28
C ALA A 211 -7.99 12.53 3.28
N TYR A 212 -7.00 13.31 3.72
CA TYR A 212 -6.15 14.10 2.82
C TYR A 212 -5.46 13.21 1.78
N TRP A 213 -4.80 12.15 2.26
CA TRP A 213 -4.07 11.23 1.38
C TRP A 213 -5.02 10.37 0.53
N ASN A 214 -6.16 9.95 1.08
CA ASN A 214 -7.19 9.25 0.31
C ASN A 214 -7.71 10.12 -0.83
N ARG A 215 -7.96 11.40 -0.59
CA ARG A 215 -8.39 12.33 -1.64
C ARG A 215 -7.30 12.54 -2.69
N TYR A 216 -6.05 12.71 -2.25
CA TYR A 216 -4.91 12.79 -3.14
C TYR A 216 -4.85 11.56 -4.05
N VAL A 217 -4.78 10.35 -3.49
CA VAL A 217 -4.67 9.11 -4.28
C VAL A 217 -5.91 8.89 -5.15
N GLY A 218 -7.10 9.01 -4.58
CA GLY A 218 -8.36 8.77 -5.28
C GLY A 218 -8.57 9.68 -6.48
N VAL A 219 -8.29 10.99 -6.35
CA VAL A 219 -8.45 11.92 -7.47
C VAL A 219 -7.24 11.87 -8.40
N THR A 220 -6.03 11.98 -7.86
CA THR A 220 -4.86 12.27 -8.71
C THR A 220 -4.18 11.05 -9.29
N GLN A 221 -4.25 9.90 -8.61
CA GLN A 221 -3.52 8.69 -8.98
C GLN A 221 -4.46 7.67 -9.61
N MET A 222 -5.60 7.41 -8.96
CA MET A 222 -6.62 6.51 -9.47
C MET A 222 -7.36 7.15 -10.66
N GLY A 223 -7.62 8.46 -10.61
CA GLY A 223 -8.37 9.18 -11.64
C GLY A 223 -9.86 9.35 -11.33
N GLY A 224 -10.25 9.17 -10.06
CA GLY A 224 -11.63 9.33 -9.59
C GLY A 224 -12.14 10.77 -9.71
N HIS A 225 -13.46 10.91 -9.83
CA HIS A 225 -14.17 12.17 -10.06
C HIS A 225 -14.25 13.00 -8.78
N GLY A 226 -13.91 14.28 -8.93
CA GLY A 226 -13.76 15.23 -7.84
C GLY A 226 -12.52 16.11 -8.05
N THR A 227 -12.25 16.96 -7.06
CA THR A 227 -11.14 17.93 -7.09
C THR A 227 -10.15 17.68 -5.97
N PHE A 228 -8.86 17.76 -6.26
CA PHE A 228 -7.78 17.83 -5.27
C PHE A 228 -6.94 19.08 -5.50
N SER A 229 -6.63 19.82 -4.42
CA SER A 229 -5.80 21.01 -4.45
C SER A 229 -4.75 20.96 -3.34
N GLU A 230 -3.49 21.15 -3.71
CA GLU A 230 -2.35 21.32 -2.79
C GLU A 230 -1.48 22.49 -3.27
N PRO A 231 -1.78 23.73 -2.81
CA PRO A 231 -1.07 24.92 -3.27
C PRO A 231 0.43 24.91 -2.95
N ARG A 232 0.87 24.24 -1.87
CA ARG A 232 2.30 24.16 -1.51
C ARG A 232 3.12 23.40 -2.55
N LEU A 233 2.46 22.58 -3.36
CA LEU A 233 3.04 21.80 -4.46
C LEU A 233 2.60 22.30 -5.84
N GLY A 234 1.75 23.32 -5.91
CA GLY A 234 1.17 23.80 -7.18
C GLY A 234 0.21 22.79 -7.83
N ILE A 235 -0.35 21.84 -7.07
CA ILE A 235 -1.25 20.81 -7.60
C ILE A 235 -2.69 21.32 -7.54
N ASN A 236 -3.38 21.27 -8.68
CA ASN A 236 -4.82 21.51 -8.77
C ASN A 236 -5.42 20.63 -9.87
N VAL A 237 -6.09 19.55 -9.49
CA VAL A 237 -6.64 18.54 -10.40
C VAL A 237 -8.13 18.43 -10.18
N THR A 238 -8.89 18.40 -11.27
CA THR A 238 -10.32 18.07 -11.28
C THR A 238 -10.57 17.04 -12.37
N ASN A 239 -11.19 15.92 -11.99
CA ASN A 239 -11.68 14.90 -12.92
C ASN A 239 -13.20 14.86 -12.86
N GLY A 240 -13.84 14.66 -14.02
CA GLY A 240 -15.29 14.65 -14.11
C GLY A 240 -15.92 16.04 -13.89
N THR A 241 -17.25 16.06 -13.86
CA THR A 241 -18.05 17.28 -13.57
C THR A 241 -18.80 17.17 -12.24
N ASP A 242 -18.64 16.03 -11.56
CA ASP A 242 -19.26 15.60 -10.34
C ASP A 242 -18.20 15.24 -9.30
N ASP A 243 -18.60 15.17 -8.03
CA ASP A 243 -17.73 14.78 -6.93
C ASP A 243 -18.21 13.45 -6.34
N LEU A 244 -17.49 12.38 -6.70
CA LEU A 244 -17.82 11.02 -6.28
C LEU A 244 -16.99 10.55 -5.09
N ILE A 245 -16.14 11.40 -4.52
CA ILE A 245 -15.18 11.04 -3.47
C ILE A 245 -15.44 11.75 -2.13
N SER A 246 -15.78 13.04 -2.12
CA SER A 246 -15.83 13.86 -0.89
C SER A 246 -16.69 13.25 0.21
N ALA A 247 -17.91 12.84 -0.12
CA ALA A 247 -18.86 12.29 0.84
C ALA A 247 -18.45 10.92 1.41
N LYS A 248 -17.51 10.22 0.74
CA LYS A 248 -17.04 8.89 1.12
C LYS A 248 -15.80 8.92 2.01
N LEU A 249 -15.07 10.04 2.03
CA LEU A 249 -13.82 10.18 2.79
C LEU A 249 -13.97 9.90 4.30
N PRO A 250 -15.02 10.37 5.00
CA PRO A 250 -15.17 10.09 6.44
C PRO A 250 -15.29 8.58 6.73
N ALA A 251 -16.08 7.86 5.93
CA ALA A 251 -16.26 6.42 6.06
C ALA A 251 -14.96 5.67 5.75
N LEU A 252 -14.31 6.00 4.64
CA LEU A 252 -13.03 5.40 4.24
C LEU A 252 -11.96 5.58 5.33
N GLN A 253 -11.83 6.79 5.87
CA GLN A 253 -10.91 7.09 6.97
C GLN A 253 -11.26 6.27 8.22
N ALA A 254 -12.52 6.21 8.63
CA ALA A 254 -12.94 5.43 9.79
C ALA A 254 -12.55 3.95 9.64
N TYR A 255 -12.73 3.37 8.44
CA TYR A 255 -12.32 2.00 8.19
C TYR A 255 -10.79 1.82 8.27
N GLN A 256 -9.99 2.67 7.65
CA GLN A 256 -8.53 2.56 7.72
C GLN A 256 -8.00 2.72 9.15
N LEU A 257 -8.57 3.63 9.94
CA LEU A 257 -8.22 3.78 11.35
C LEU A 257 -8.67 2.58 12.22
N SER A 258 -9.59 1.74 11.74
CA SER A 258 -9.98 0.50 12.41
C SER A 258 -9.01 -0.66 12.16
N LEU A 259 -8.18 -0.58 11.12
CA LEU A 259 -7.23 -1.63 10.75
C LEU A 259 -6.06 -1.64 11.74
N LYS A 260 -5.95 -2.72 12.52
CA LYS A 260 -4.88 -2.90 13.50
C LYS A 260 -3.64 -3.49 12.85
N ALA A 261 -2.47 -3.09 13.35
CA ALA A 261 -1.23 -3.76 12.98
C ALA A 261 -1.25 -5.24 13.40
N PRO A 262 -0.79 -6.16 12.54
CA PRO A 262 -0.78 -7.57 12.84
C PRO A 262 0.34 -7.92 13.82
N ALA A 263 0.04 -8.75 14.82
CA ALA A 263 1.05 -9.31 15.70
C ALA A 263 2.00 -10.25 14.91
N PRO A 264 3.28 -10.32 15.31
CA PRO A 264 4.21 -11.29 14.74
C PRO A 264 3.70 -12.73 14.96
N PRO A 265 3.84 -13.63 13.96
CA PRO A 265 3.44 -15.03 14.12
C PRO A 265 4.21 -15.70 15.27
N ALA A 266 3.56 -16.63 15.97
CA ALA A 266 4.23 -17.36 17.04
C ALA A 266 5.48 -18.09 16.51
N GLY A 267 6.62 -17.85 17.15
CA GLY A 267 7.90 -18.46 16.77
C GLY A 267 8.60 -17.80 15.57
N SER A 268 8.13 -16.66 15.07
CA SER A 268 8.78 -15.94 13.95
C SER A 268 10.06 -15.18 14.35
N PHE A 269 10.39 -15.10 15.63
CA PHE A 269 11.59 -14.43 16.15
C PHE A 269 12.13 -15.15 17.40
N ASP A 270 13.41 -14.95 17.69
CA ASP A 270 14.07 -15.41 18.92
C ASP A 270 13.77 -14.43 20.06
N ALA A 271 12.97 -14.87 21.04
CA ALA A 271 12.55 -14.05 22.16
C ALA A 271 13.71 -13.62 23.09
N ALA A 272 14.75 -14.45 23.26
CA ALA A 272 15.88 -14.11 24.10
C ALA A 272 16.78 -13.07 23.40
N ALA A 273 16.96 -13.20 22.08
CA ALA A 273 17.64 -12.20 21.26
C ALA A 273 16.85 -10.89 21.21
N ALA A 274 15.53 -10.95 21.00
CA ALA A 274 14.65 -9.78 21.02
C ALA A 274 14.71 -9.04 22.37
N LEU A 275 14.80 -9.74 23.50
CA LEU A 275 14.98 -9.10 24.80
C LEU A 275 16.30 -8.32 24.88
N ARG A 276 17.41 -8.89 24.40
CA ARG A 276 18.71 -8.17 24.31
C ARG A 276 18.63 -6.99 23.34
N GLY A 277 17.98 -7.20 22.19
CA GLY A 277 17.73 -6.16 21.19
C GLY A 277 16.92 -4.98 21.74
N SER A 278 15.96 -5.23 22.62
CA SER A 278 15.17 -4.17 23.25
C SER A 278 16.04 -3.25 24.12
N VAL A 279 17.08 -3.78 24.77
CA VAL A 279 18.04 -2.98 25.55
C VAL A 279 18.87 -2.09 24.63
N LEU A 280 19.30 -2.62 23.47
CA LEU A 280 20.03 -1.84 22.47
C LEU A 280 19.15 -0.73 21.88
N PHE A 281 17.90 -1.05 21.52
CA PHE A 281 16.92 -0.13 20.96
C PHE A 281 16.68 1.10 21.86
N ASN A 282 16.57 0.87 23.17
CA ASN A 282 16.37 1.91 24.18
C ASN A 282 17.67 2.57 24.67
N GLY A 283 18.83 2.06 24.24
CA GLY A 283 20.14 2.47 24.72
C GLY A 283 21.10 2.78 23.58
N ALA A 284 22.12 1.93 23.41
CA ALA A 284 23.26 2.18 22.53
C ALA A 284 22.89 2.40 21.04
N ALA A 285 21.79 1.81 20.56
CA ALA A 285 21.34 2.00 19.19
C ALA A 285 20.51 3.28 19.00
N GLY A 286 20.03 3.89 20.09
CA GLY A 286 19.31 5.17 20.08
C GLY A 286 17.97 5.18 19.34
N CYS A 287 17.44 4.03 18.90
CA CYS A 287 16.24 3.95 18.06
C CYS A 287 15.01 4.60 18.72
N ALA A 288 14.91 4.47 20.05
CA ALA A 288 13.85 5.06 20.85
C ALA A 288 13.84 6.60 20.86
N SER A 289 14.86 7.30 20.34
CA SER A 289 14.85 8.77 20.24
C SER A 289 13.82 9.31 19.25
N CYS A 290 13.41 8.48 18.28
CA CYS A 290 12.35 8.78 17.31
C CYS A 290 11.22 7.76 17.44
N HIS A 291 11.53 6.47 17.57
CA HIS A 291 10.55 5.40 17.71
C HIS A 291 10.17 5.18 19.18
N SER A 292 9.49 6.17 19.77
CA SER A 292 9.17 6.23 21.20
C SER A 292 7.68 6.00 21.48
N GLY A 293 7.36 5.80 22.76
CA GLY A 293 5.99 5.72 23.24
C GLY A 293 5.25 4.46 22.82
N PRO A 294 3.94 4.37 23.11
CA PRO A 294 3.14 3.18 22.86
C PRO A 294 3.00 2.84 21.36
N ASP A 295 3.13 3.83 20.48
CA ASP A 295 2.96 3.67 19.03
C ASP A 295 4.30 3.55 18.27
N PHE A 296 5.43 3.54 18.98
CA PHE A 296 6.79 3.49 18.41
C PHE A 296 7.05 4.59 17.36
N THR A 297 6.58 5.80 17.63
CA THR A 297 6.76 6.95 16.75
C THR A 297 6.58 8.28 17.48
N ASP A 298 7.38 9.27 17.10
CA ASP A 298 7.23 10.67 17.49
C ASP A 298 6.47 11.51 16.44
N ALA A 299 5.79 10.86 15.49
CA ALA A 299 5.10 11.50 14.36
C ALA A 299 4.12 12.61 14.77
N ASN A 300 3.49 12.50 15.94
CA ASN A 300 2.56 13.48 16.46
C ASN A 300 3.25 14.68 17.12
N LEU A 301 4.55 14.59 17.38
CA LEU A 301 5.35 15.63 18.02
C LEU A 301 6.15 16.42 16.97
N ARG A 302 6.84 15.74 16.04
CA ARG A 302 7.73 16.38 15.07
C ARG A 302 7.91 15.60 13.77
N LEU A 303 8.44 16.29 12.77
CA LEU A 303 8.98 15.72 11.53
C LEU A 303 10.51 15.89 11.55
N HIS A 304 11.19 15.12 10.71
CA HIS A 304 12.64 15.01 10.66
C HIS A 304 13.18 15.48 9.33
N LEU A 305 14.33 16.14 9.34
CA LEU A 305 15.01 16.59 8.13
C LEU A 305 15.52 15.39 7.31
N PRO A 306 15.64 15.52 5.98
CA PRO A 306 16.23 14.46 5.16
C PRO A 306 17.62 14.00 5.62
N SER A 307 18.42 14.91 6.21
CA SER A 307 19.73 14.58 6.78
C SER A 307 19.68 13.68 8.02
N GLU A 308 18.53 13.57 8.68
CA GLU A 308 18.34 12.72 9.86
C GLU A 308 17.96 11.28 9.48
N VAL A 309 17.43 11.08 8.27
CA VAL A 309 16.94 9.80 7.74
C VAL A 309 18.07 9.02 7.09
N VAL A 310 18.19 7.74 7.43
CA VAL A 310 19.33 6.91 7.00
C VAL A 310 19.21 6.36 5.58
N SER A 311 17.99 6.33 5.02
CA SER A 311 17.70 5.88 3.66
C SER A 311 17.91 6.97 2.60
N GLU A 312 18.39 8.15 2.99
CA GLU A 312 18.79 9.24 2.08
C GLU A 312 20.32 9.24 1.87
N PRO A 313 20.82 9.53 0.64
CA PRO A 313 20.07 9.98 -0.53
C PRO A 313 19.29 8.85 -1.24
N GLU A 314 18.28 9.23 -2.03
CA GLU A 314 17.58 8.30 -2.92
C GLU A 314 18.52 7.60 -3.92
N PRO A 315 18.22 6.34 -4.29
CA PRO A 315 18.99 5.62 -5.31
C PRO A 315 18.81 6.22 -6.71
N ASP A 316 19.68 5.79 -7.63
CA ASP A 316 19.57 6.04 -9.08
C ASP A 316 19.49 7.53 -9.49
N GLY A 317 19.98 8.42 -8.63
CA GLY A 317 19.99 9.87 -8.89
C GLY A 317 18.61 10.52 -8.80
N ALA A 318 17.61 9.81 -8.24
CA ALA A 318 16.31 10.41 -7.95
C ALA A 318 16.46 11.56 -6.94
N PRO A 319 15.68 12.64 -7.05
CA PRO A 319 15.65 13.67 -6.02
C PRO A 319 15.03 13.12 -4.74
N SER A 320 15.48 13.61 -3.58
CA SER A 320 14.92 13.28 -2.26
C SER A 320 13.38 13.26 -2.30
N TYR A 321 12.76 12.18 -1.84
CA TYR A 321 11.30 12.08 -1.83
C TYR A 321 10.67 13.17 -0.95
N ALA A 322 11.30 13.51 0.17
CA ALA A 322 10.91 14.66 0.97
C ALA A 322 10.98 15.97 0.19
N SER A 323 12.01 16.23 -0.62
CA SER A 323 12.08 17.47 -1.40
C SER A 323 10.92 17.64 -2.41
N ARG A 324 10.23 16.55 -2.76
CA ARG A 324 9.05 16.54 -3.63
C ARG A 324 7.73 16.73 -2.85
N SER A 325 7.78 16.71 -1.52
CA SER A 325 6.62 16.82 -0.62
C SER A 325 6.31 18.25 -0.16
N ALA A 326 5.15 18.44 0.45
CA ALA A 326 4.74 19.75 0.94
C ALA A 326 5.51 20.17 2.21
N THR A 327 5.86 19.21 3.08
CA THR A 327 6.59 19.47 4.33
C THR A 327 8.10 19.58 4.14
N LYS A 328 8.64 19.00 3.06
CA LYS A 328 10.09 18.83 2.82
C LYS A 328 10.79 18.00 3.91
N MET A 329 10.04 17.21 4.66
CA MET A 329 10.52 16.45 5.81
C MET A 329 9.97 15.01 5.79
N TYR A 330 10.47 14.19 6.70
CA TYR A 330 10.01 12.82 6.91
C TYR A 330 9.34 12.65 8.26
N ARG A 331 8.40 11.72 8.29
CA ARG A 331 7.78 11.23 9.50
C ARG A 331 8.46 9.95 9.95
N THR A 332 8.64 9.80 11.25
CA THR A 332 8.98 8.51 11.86
C THR A 332 7.84 7.52 11.67
N ALA A 333 8.05 6.45 10.90
CA ALA A 333 7.04 5.40 10.74
C ALA A 333 6.78 4.69 12.09
N PRO A 334 5.52 4.31 12.39
CA PRO A 334 5.23 3.47 13.55
C PRO A 334 5.75 2.06 13.27
N LEU A 335 6.21 1.36 14.32
CA LEU A 335 6.88 0.06 14.15
C LEU A 335 5.97 -1.15 14.42
N HIS A 336 4.72 -0.96 14.84
CA HIS A 336 3.80 -2.09 15.00
C HIS A 336 3.53 -2.76 13.64
N GLY A 337 3.71 -4.08 13.59
CA GLY A 337 3.60 -4.89 12.38
C GLY A 337 4.79 -4.74 11.42
N LEU A 338 5.95 -4.31 11.90
CA LEU A 338 7.16 -4.10 11.08
C LEU A 338 7.68 -5.41 10.47
N TRP A 339 7.50 -6.53 11.16
CA TRP A 339 7.99 -7.86 10.76
C TRP A 339 7.56 -8.32 9.35
N GLN A 340 6.46 -7.83 8.80
CA GLN A 340 5.79 -8.48 7.65
C GLN A 340 6.06 -7.88 6.26
N HIS A 341 6.72 -6.72 6.13
CA HIS A 341 6.68 -5.95 4.88
C HIS A 341 8.04 -5.58 4.25
N PRO A 342 9.03 -6.47 4.14
CA PRO A 342 10.24 -6.18 3.36
C PRO A 342 9.89 -5.88 1.89
N PRO A 343 10.69 -5.06 1.17
CA PRO A 343 11.84 -4.32 1.68
C PRO A 343 11.44 -3.11 2.55
N TYR A 344 12.39 -2.60 3.31
CA TYR A 344 12.24 -1.54 4.29
C TYR A 344 12.76 -0.19 3.77
N PHE A 345 12.41 0.86 4.52
CA PHE A 345 12.48 2.26 4.12
C PHE A 345 11.49 2.63 3.00
N HIS A 346 11.26 3.92 2.83
CA HIS A 346 10.34 4.43 1.81
C HIS A 346 10.79 4.10 0.39
N ASN A 347 12.09 3.98 0.16
CA ASN A 347 12.67 3.63 -1.13
C ASN A 347 13.06 2.15 -1.30
N GLY A 348 12.88 1.33 -0.25
CA GLY A 348 13.10 -0.12 -0.34
C GLY A 348 14.58 -0.52 -0.43
N THR A 349 15.49 0.30 0.09
CA THR A 349 16.94 0.09 0.00
C THR A 349 17.47 -0.95 0.99
N ALA A 350 16.69 -1.33 2.01
CA ALA A 350 17.03 -2.41 2.94
C ALA A 350 16.14 -3.63 2.70
N ALA A 351 16.72 -4.79 2.39
CA ALA A 351 15.94 -6.00 2.10
C ALA A 351 15.43 -6.69 3.38
N THR A 352 16.18 -6.57 4.47
CA THR A 352 15.93 -7.22 5.76
C THR A 352 16.01 -6.22 6.92
N LEU A 353 15.51 -6.61 8.09
CA LEU A 353 15.68 -5.79 9.31
C LEU A 353 17.14 -5.74 9.78
N THR A 354 17.95 -6.74 9.44
CA THR A 354 19.41 -6.67 9.62
C THR A 354 20.00 -5.54 8.78
N ASP A 355 19.62 -5.44 7.50
CA ASP A 355 20.09 -4.34 6.62
C ASP A 355 19.64 -2.96 7.14
N VAL A 356 18.43 -2.87 7.72
CA VAL A 356 17.96 -1.63 8.39
C VAL A 356 18.91 -1.26 9.51
N VAL A 357 19.21 -2.19 10.42
CA VAL A 357 20.08 -1.93 11.56
C VAL A 357 21.51 -1.60 11.10
N GLU A 358 22.04 -2.29 10.10
CA GLU A 358 23.35 -2.01 9.51
C GLU A 358 23.43 -0.61 8.88
N ALA A 359 22.37 -0.17 8.20
CA ALA A 359 22.28 1.17 7.65
C ALA A 359 22.37 2.23 8.76
N TYR A 360 21.63 2.04 9.87
CA TYR A 360 21.73 2.93 11.04
C TYR A 360 23.12 2.87 11.70
N ASN A 361 23.67 1.67 11.91
CA ASN A 361 24.97 1.46 12.53
C ASN A 361 26.08 2.19 11.78
N THR A 362 26.06 2.08 10.45
CA THR A 362 27.03 2.76 9.56
C THR A 362 26.79 4.26 9.55
N ARG A 363 25.56 4.71 9.25
CA ARG A 363 25.24 6.13 9.03
C ARG A 363 25.41 6.98 10.28
N LYS A 364 25.15 6.39 11.46
CA LYS A 364 25.26 7.07 12.76
C LYS A 364 26.53 6.68 13.54
N SER A 365 27.37 5.81 12.98
CA SER A 365 28.61 5.32 13.61
C SER A 365 28.36 4.75 15.02
N LEU A 366 27.33 3.91 15.16
CA LEU A 366 26.87 3.41 16.47
C LEU A 366 27.85 2.41 17.11
N GLY A 367 28.71 1.76 16.31
CA GLY A 367 29.70 0.81 16.80
C GLY A 367 29.12 -0.53 17.25
N LEU A 368 27.92 -0.88 16.79
CA LEU A 368 27.27 -2.16 17.10
C LEU A 368 28.05 -3.31 16.47
N THR A 369 28.25 -4.37 17.24
CA THR A 369 28.83 -5.64 16.80
C THR A 369 27.82 -6.45 15.97
N PRO A 370 28.27 -7.44 15.17
CA PRO A 370 27.35 -8.31 14.42
C PRO A 370 26.30 -9.01 15.29
N ALA A 371 26.65 -9.39 16.52
CA ALA A 371 25.72 -10.01 17.46
C ALA A 371 24.63 -9.02 17.94
N GLU A 372 25.01 -7.78 18.24
CA GLU A 372 24.06 -6.73 18.64
C GLU A 372 23.13 -6.33 17.50
N ILE A 373 23.63 -6.29 16.27
CA ILE A 373 22.83 -6.07 15.06
C ILE A 373 21.77 -7.18 14.92
N ALA A 374 22.18 -8.44 15.07
CA ALA A 374 21.27 -9.57 15.01
C ALA A 374 20.21 -9.52 16.12
N ASP A 375 20.60 -9.22 17.36
CA ASP A 375 19.69 -9.09 18.49
C ASP A 375 18.66 -7.96 18.27
N LEU A 376 19.12 -6.79 17.79
CA LEU A 376 18.23 -5.66 17.48
C LEU A 376 17.28 -6.00 16.33
N ALA A 377 17.73 -6.70 15.30
CA ALA A 377 16.86 -7.18 14.23
C ALA A 377 15.79 -8.16 14.75
N GLN A 378 16.10 -9.02 15.72
CA GLN A 378 15.11 -9.89 16.37
C GLN A 378 14.10 -9.09 17.20
N TYR A 379 14.53 -8.01 17.86
CA TYR A 379 13.60 -7.11 18.53
C TYR A 379 12.65 -6.44 17.53
N LEU A 380 13.16 -5.94 16.40
CA LEU A 380 12.34 -5.35 15.35
C LEU A 380 11.36 -6.37 14.72
N ASN A 381 11.72 -7.65 14.62
CA ASN A 381 10.80 -8.72 14.20
C ASN A 381 9.71 -9.03 15.23
N SER A 382 9.88 -8.61 16.49
CA SER A 382 8.89 -8.80 17.54
C SER A 382 7.85 -7.67 17.60
N LEU A 383 8.04 -6.61 16.81
CA LEU A 383 7.13 -5.46 16.66
C LEU A 383 6.25 -5.64 15.43
#